data_AF-A0A8K0J187-F1
#
_entry.id   AF-A0A8K0J187-F1
#
_cell.length_a   1.000
_cell.length_b   1.000
_cell.length_c   1.000
_cell.angle_alpha   90.00
_cell.angle_beta   90.00
_cell.angle_gamma   90.00
#
_symmetry.space_group_name_H-M   'P 1'
#
loop_
_entity.id
_entity.type
_entity.pdbx_description
1 polymer ?
#
loop_
_entity_poly.entity_id
_entity_poly.type
_entity_poly.pdbx_seq_one_letter_code
_entity_poly.pdbx_strand_id
1 'polypeptide(L)' 'MVSRGLSVHGWPSGHALDAEEAVRFAATHGIKCMVEKYPLADVQQAVDSLVAGKPRFRNVLTM' A
#
# COMPACT_ATOMS: atom_id res chain seq x y z
N MET A 1 1.08 -29.63 -1.77
CA MET A 1 2.25 -28.75 -1.94
C MET A 1 3.50 -29.54 -2.32
N VAL A 2 3.92 -30.51 -1.50
CA VAL A 2 5.11 -31.35 -1.77
C VAL A 2 5.02 -32.13 -3.09
N SER A 3 3.92 -32.85 -3.34
CA SER A 3 3.72 -33.62 -4.58
C SER A 3 3.63 -32.79 -5.86
N ARG A 4 3.45 -31.47 -5.74
CA ARG A 4 3.38 -30.52 -6.86
C ARG A 4 4.58 -29.57 -6.92
N GLY A 5 5.58 -29.77 -6.04
CA GLY A 5 6.76 -28.89 -5.97
C GLY A 5 6.45 -27.41 -5.70
N LEU A 6 5.37 -27.11 -4.96
CA LEU A 6 4.97 -25.72 -4.71
C LEU A 6 5.88 -25.06 -3.67
N SER A 7 6.26 -23.80 -3.90
CA SER A 7 7.05 -22.99 -2.96
C SER A 7 6.21 -21.95 -2.23
N VAL A 8 6.67 -21.54 -1.05
CA VAL A 8 6.14 -20.41 -0.27
C VAL A 8 7.32 -19.54 0.14
N HIS A 9 7.25 -18.25 -0.16
CA HIS A 9 8.26 -17.27 0.20
C HIS A 9 7.60 -16.09 0.91
N GLY A 10 8.31 -15.49 1.86
CA GLY A 10 7.92 -14.23 2.49
C GLY A 10 8.82 -13.10 1.99
N TRP A 11 8.26 -11.89 1.88
CA TRP A 11 9.02 -10.69 1.50
C TRP A 11 8.61 -9.50 2.36
N PRO A 12 9.40 -9.11 3.38
CA PRO A 12 9.07 -7.99 4.24
C PRO A 12 9.50 -6.67 3.61
N SER A 13 8.60 -6.01 2.88
CA SER A 13 8.73 -4.64 2.31
C SER A 13 9.90 -4.35 1.34
N GLY A 14 10.91 -5.23 1.22
CA GLY A 14 12.06 -5.07 0.32
C GLY A 14 13.18 -4.17 0.88
N HIS A 15 14.21 -3.95 0.07
CA HIS A 15 15.29 -3.01 0.32
C HIS A 15 14.97 -1.61 -0.24
N ALA A 16 15.74 -0.59 0.14
CA ALA A 16 15.61 0.77 -0.39
C ALA A 16 15.65 0.85 -1.93
N LEU A 17 16.44 -0.01 -2.58
CA LEU A 17 16.54 -0.05 -4.04
C LEU A 17 15.24 -0.54 -4.67
N ASP A 18 14.63 -1.59 -4.11
CA ASP A 18 13.34 -2.12 -4.57
C ASP A 18 12.26 -1.02 -4.56
N ALA A 19 12.26 -0.18 -3.52
CA ALA A 19 11.32 0.93 -3.40
C ALA A 19 11.57 2.01 -4.47
N GLU A 20 12.82 2.38 -4.72
CA GLU A 20 13.17 3.36 -5.74
C GLU A 20 12.79 2.87 -7.15
N GLU A 21 13.11 1.62 -7.47
CA GLU A 21 12.78 1.01 -8.75
C GLU A 21 11.27 0.91 -8.96
N ALA A 22 10.51 0.55 -7.92
CA ALA A 22 9.06 0.51 -7.96
C ALA A 22 8.44 1.90 -8.22
N VAL A 23 8.94 2.95 -7.56
CA VAL A 23 8.49 4.33 -7.78
C VAL A 23 8.81 4.77 -9.21
N ARG A 24 10.01 4.49 -9.71
CA ARG A 24 10.41 4.81 -11.08
C ARG A 24 9.53 4.11 -12.10
N PHE A 25 9.26 2.81 -11.90
CA PHE A 25 8.36 2.04 -12.73
C PHE A 25 6.95 2.64 -12.77
N ALA A 26 6.40 2.99 -11.60
CA ALA A 26 5.08 3.59 -11.50
C ALA A 26 4.99 4.94 -12.21
N ALA A 27 6.03 5.78 -12.09
CA ALA A 27 6.10 7.06 -12.78
C ALA A 27 6.15 6.88 -14.31
N THR A 28 6.98 5.97 -14.82
CA THR A 28 7.11 5.67 -16.26
C THR A 28 5.80 5.22 -16.89
N HIS A 29 5.00 4.44 -16.17
CA HIS A 29 3.76 3.85 -16.69
C HIS A 29 2.50 4.62 -16.25
N GLY A 30 2.65 5.76 -15.58
CA GLY A 30 1.51 6.56 -15.10
C GLY A 30 0.62 5.85 -14.07
N ILE A 31 1.18 4.90 -13.31
CA ILE A 31 0.44 4.14 -12.29
C ILE A 31 0.17 5.06 -11.09
N LYS A 32 -1.12 5.15 -10.69
CA LYS A 32 -1.56 5.97 -9.57
C LYS A 32 -2.24 5.11 -8.51
N CYS A 33 -1.94 5.40 -7.24
CA CYS A 33 -2.65 4.79 -6.13
C CYS A 33 -4.09 5.33 -6.07
N MET A 34 -5.05 4.43 -5.84
CA MET A 34 -6.40 4.83 -5.47
C MET A 34 -6.41 5.10 -3.97
N VAL A 35 -6.69 6.34 -3.59
CA VAL A 35 -6.55 6.80 -2.21
C VAL A 35 -7.77 7.61 -1.80
N GLU A 36 -8.07 7.54 -0.52
CA GLU A 36 -9.01 8.42 0.16
C GLU A 36 -8.19 9.38 1.04
N LYS A 37 -8.37 10.68 0.85
CA LYS A 37 -7.55 11.70 1.51
C LYS A 37 -8.24 12.19 2.77
N TYR A 38 -7.47 12.30 3.84
CA TYR A 38 -7.90 12.85 5.13
C TYR A 38 -6.94 13.95 5.54
N PRO A 39 -7.40 15.14 5.97
CA PRO A 39 -6.53 16.12 6.62
C PRO A 39 -5.81 15.48 7.82
N LEU A 40 -4.58 15.91 8.10
CA LEU A 40 -3.82 15.40 9.24
C LEU A 40 -4.55 15.60 10.58
N ALA A 41 -5.35 16.67 10.68
CA ALA A 41 -6.21 16.95 11.83
C ALA A 41 -7.25 15.83 12.09
N ASP A 42 -7.67 15.11 11.04
CA ASP A 42 -8.72 14.10 11.08
C ASP A 42 -8.15 12.67 11.19
N VAL A 43 -6.95 12.52 11.76
CA VAL A 43 -6.27 11.22 11.88
C VAL A 43 -7.13 10.17 12.58
N GLN A 44 -7.86 10.55 13.63
CA GLN A 44 -8.73 9.62 14.37
C GLN A 44 -9.83 9.08 13.45
N GLN A 45 -10.47 9.95 12.67
CA GLN A 45 -11.50 9.54 11.71
C GLN A 45 -10.94 8.61 10.64
N ALA A 46 -9.74 8.90 10.13
CA ALA A 46 -9.08 8.05 9.13
C ALA A 46 -8.78 6.64 9.68
N VAL A 47 -8.38 6.54 10.96
CA VAL A 47 -8.13 5.27 11.65
C VAL A 47 -9.44 4.52 11.92
N ASP A 48 -10.46 5.19 12.45
CA ASP A 48 -11.76 4.57 12.72
C ASP A 48 -12.40 4.02 11.44
N SER A 49 -12.26 4.75 10.33
CA SER A 49 -12.68 4.31 8.99
C SER A 49 -11.96 3.03 8.56
N LEU A 50 -10.64 2.98 8.73
CA LEU A 50 -9.81 1.81 8.42
C LEU A 50 -10.19 0.59 9.27
N VAL A 51 -10.33 0.76 10.59
CA VAL A 51 -10.70 -0.32 11.52
C VAL A 51 -12.09 -0.86 11.22
N ALA A 52 -13.02 0.01 10.81
CA ALA A 52 -14.36 -0.38 10.37
C ALA A 52 -14.40 -1.02 8.97
N GLY A 53 -13.26 -1.17 8.27
CA GLY A 53 -13.19 -1.77 6.94
C GLY A 53 -13.89 -0.95 5.85
N LYS A 54 -14.08 0.35 6.07
CA LYS A 54 -14.78 1.24 5.14
C LYS A 54 -13.99 1.60 3.87
N PRO A 55 -12.66 1.85 3.91
CA PRO A 55 -11.98 2.34 2.73
C PRO A 55 -11.88 1.26 1.66
N ARG A 56 -12.23 1.61 0.42
CA ARG A 56 -12.09 0.69 -0.72
C ARG A 56 -10.63 0.34 -1.00
N PHE A 57 -9.70 1.27 -0.72
CA PHE A 57 -8.27 1.11 -0.93
C PHE A 57 -7.48 1.65 0.27
N ARG A 58 -6.80 2.80 0.13
CA ARG A 58 -5.87 3.31 1.13
C ARG A 58 -6.24 4.72 1.61
N ASN A 59 -6.36 4.88 2.92
CA ASN A 59 -6.42 6.19 3.56
C ASN A 59 -5.03 6.83 3.53
N VAL A 60 -4.96 8.10 3.14
CA VAL A 60 -3.73 8.89 3.09
C VAL A 60 -3.97 10.20 3.82
N LEU A 61 -3.13 10.49 4.81
CA LEU A 61 -3.13 11.75 5.52
C LEU A 61 -2.48 12.83 4.64
N THR A 62 -3.12 13.99 4.55
CA THR A 62 -2.61 15.16 3.85
C THR A 62 -2.32 16.27 4.86
N MET A 63 -1.22 16.98 4.65
CA MET A 63 -0.81 18.13 5.48
C MET A 63 -1.83 19.27 5.37
#